data_AF-A0AAV3JL63-F1
#
_entry.id   AF-A0AAV3JL63-F1
#
_cell.length_a   1.000
_cell.length_b   1.000
_cell.length_c   1.000
_cell.angle_alpha   90.00
_cell.angle_beta   90.00
_cell.angle_gamma   90.00
#
_symmetry.space_group_name_H-M   'P 1'
#
loop_
_entity.id
_entity.type
_entity.pdbx_description
1 polymer ?
#
loop_
_entity_poly.entity_id
_entity_poly.type
_entity_poly.pdbx_seq_one_letter_code
_entity_poly.pdbx_strand_id
1 'polypeptide(L)'
;MTKCDFMTKRLNILNDEDEEMKKLIEQGYTKIESELGKITGFRILHDNVNYPSHYQGKYGLESIDVLRNFMTPEMLKGFYLGNALKYQLRYRKKNGLEDLKKARKNLDWLIEEMEKEK
;
A
#
# COMPACT_ATOMS: atom_id res chain seq x y z
N MET A 1 5.26 -13.92 -6.61
CA MET A 1 4.98 -12.86 -7.58
C MET A 1 3.49 -12.82 -7.82
N THR A 2 2.82 -11.87 -7.21
CA THR A 2 1.38 -11.65 -7.42
C THR A 2 1.17 -11.01 -8.79
N LYS A 3 0.06 -11.28 -9.48
CA LYS A 3 -0.25 -10.70 -10.81
C LYS A 3 -0.16 -9.16 -10.84
N CYS A 4 -0.39 -8.51 -9.69
CA CYS A 4 -0.23 -7.07 -9.49
C CYS A 4 1.21 -6.60 -9.82
N ASP A 5 2.23 -7.39 -9.45
CA ASP A 5 3.65 -7.06 -9.62
C ASP A 5 4.05 -7.00 -11.11
N PHE A 6 3.35 -7.72 -11.98
CA PHE A 6 3.62 -7.74 -13.43
C PHE A 6 3.06 -6.50 -14.14
N MET A 7 1.98 -5.94 -13.61
CA MET A 7 1.27 -4.78 -14.17
C MET A 7 1.96 -3.47 -13.81
N THR A 8 2.34 -3.28 -12.55
CA THR A 8 3.11 -2.12 -12.10
C THR A 8 4.42 -1.98 -12.87
N LYS A 9 5.06 -3.11 -13.21
CA LYS A 9 6.32 -3.13 -13.98
C LYS A 9 6.16 -2.71 -15.45
N ARG A 10 4.95 -2.80 -16.02
CA ARG A 10 4.67 -2.47 -17.43
C ARG A 10 4.13 -1.05 -17.61
N LEU A 11 3.44 -0.51 -16.59
CA LEU A 11 3.02 0.90 -16.54
C LEU A 11 4.20 1.87 -16.41
N ASN A 12 5.28 1.45 -15.73
CA ASN A 12 6.52 2.22 -15.58
C ASN A 12 7.37 2.33 -16.86
N ILE A 13 6.93 1.76 -17.99
CA ILE A 13 7.60 1.83 -19.30
C ILE A 13 6.94 2.90 -20.19
N LEU A 14 5.79 3.43 -19.78
CA LEU A 14 5.10 4.52 -20.48
C LEU A 14 5.55 5.86 -19.88
N ASN A 15 6.02 6.76 -20.74
CA ASN A 15 6.49 8.10 -20.35
C ASN A 15 5.39 8.88 -19.59
N ASP A 16 5.81 9.86 -18.79
CA ASP A 16 4.91 10.68 -17.96
C ASP A 16 3.93 11.56 -18.77
N GLU A 17 4.12 11.67 -20.09
CA GLU A 17 3.29 12.50 -20.98
C GLU A 17 1.96 11.85 -21.43
N ASP A 18 1.76 10.55 -21.17
CA ASP A 18 0.57 9.80 -21.62
C ASP A 18 -0.43 9.48 -20.49
N GLU A 19 -0.67 10.44 -19.59
CA GLU A 19 -1.58 10.26 -18.43
C GLU A 19 -3.01 9.86 -18.83
N GLU A 20 -3.49 10.36 -19.96
CA GLU A 20 -4.81 9.98 -20.47
C GLU A 20 -4.86 8.50 -20.89
N MET A 21 -3.78 7.99 -21.49
CA MET A 21 -3.66 6.58 -21.86
C MET A 21 -3.51 5.69 -20.61
N LYS A 22 -2.70 6.11 -19.61
CA LYS A 22 -2.57 5.40 -18.33
C LYS A 22 -3.93 5.25 -17.64
N LYS A 23 -4.71 6.34 -17.60
CA LYS A 23 -6.07 6.36 -17.02
C LYS A 23 -7.05 5.47 -17.77
N LEU A 24 -7.02 5.46 -19.11
CA LEU A 24 -7.87 4.58 -19.93
C LEU A 24 -7.52 3.10 -19.71
N ILE A 25 -6.22 2.79 -19.61
CA ILE A 25 -5.75 1.43 -19.32
C ILE A 25 -6.24 0.98 -17.94
N GLU A 26 -6.05 1.80 -16.90
CA GLU A 26 -6.46 1.48 -15.54
C GLU A 26 -7.99 1.31 -15.39
N GLN A 27 -8.77 2.17 -16.05
CA GLN A 27 -10.23 2.04 -16.15
C GLN A 27 -10.65 0.75 -16.86
N GLY A 28 -9.93 0.36 -17.91
CA GLY A 28 -10.14 -0.90 -18.61
C GLY A 28 -9.89 -2.10 -17.70
N TYR A 29 -8.78 -2.10 -16.95
CA TYR A 29 -8.45 -3.17 -16.01
C TYR A 29 -9.47 -3.30 -14.88
N THR A 30 -9.85 -2.20 -14.23
CA THR A 30 -10.86 -2.21 -13.15
C THR A 30 -12.21 -2.74 -13.64
N LYS A 31 -12.62 -2.39 -14.86
CA LYS A 31 -13.85 -2.92 -15.45
C LYS A 31 -13.76 -4.43 -15.71
N ILE A 32 -12.66 -4.89 -16.31
CA ILE A 32 -12.41 -6.32 -16.57
C ILE A 32 -12.40 -7.12 -15.26
N GLU A 33 -11.73 -6.61 -14.23
CA GLU A 33 -11.65 -7.21 -12.91
C GLU A 33 -13.02 -7.35 -12.23
N SER A 34 -13.85 -6.31 -12.34
CA SER A 34 -15.21 -6.33 -11.79
C SER A 34 -16.10 -7.38 -12.47
N GLU A 35 -15.99 -7.52 -13.80
CA GLU A 35 -16.74 -8.50 -14.59
C GLU A 35 -16.21 -9.93 -14.33
N LEU A 36 -14.89 -10.11 -14.23
CA LEU A 36 -14.29 -11.39 -13.87
C LEU A 36 -14.75 -11.87 -12.50
N GLY A 37 -14.83 -10.97 -11.52
CA GLY A 37 -15.31 -11.28 -10.16
C GLY A 37 -16.76 -11.74 -10.13
N LYS A 38 -17.63 -11.17 -10.98
CA LYS A 38 -19.03 -11.59 -11.14
C LYS A 38 -19.16 -12.98 -11.78
N ILE A 39 -18.32 -13.28 -12.77
CA ILE A 39 -18.36 -14.56 -13.51
C ILE A 39 -17.77 -15.70 -12.70
N THR A 40 -16.63 -15.46 -12.04
CA THR A 40 -15.84 -16.52 -11.37
C THR A 40 -16.19 -16.70 -9.89
N GLY A 41 -16.96 -15.78 -9.30
CA GLY A 41 -17.23 -15.74 -7.85
C GLY A 41 -15.99 -15.43 -7.01
N PHE A 42 -14.86 -15.11 -7.64
CA PHE A 42 -13.61 -14.76 -6.97
C PHE A 42 -13.71 -13.33 -6.44
N ARG A 43 -13.77 -13.16 -5.10
CA ARG A 43 -13.60 -11.84 -4.48
C ARG A 43 -12.16 -11.40 -4.67
N ILE A 44 -11.97 -10.26 -5.32
CA ILE A 44 -10.67 -9.58 -5.36
C ILE A 44 -10.31 -9.23 -3.92
N LEU A 45 -9.31 -9.92 -3.37
CA LEU A 45 -8.81 -9.69 -2.02
C LEU A 45 -8.10 -8.34 -2.00
N HIS A 46 -8.76 -7.33 -1.44
CA HIS A 46 -8.14 -6.03 -1.21
C HIS A 46 -6.98 -6.18 -0.22
N ASP A 47 -5.77 -5.79 -0.62
CA ASP A 47 -4.60 -5.88 0.24
C ASP A 47 -4.60 -4.74 1.27
N ASN A 48 -5.31 -4.94 2.38
CA ASN A 48 -5.43 -3.96 3.46
C ASN A 48 -4.13 -3.72 4.24
N VAL A 49 -3.06 -4.49 3.97
CA VAL A 49 -1.75 -4.32 4.62
C VAL A 49 -0.86 -3.43 3.77
N ASN A 50 -0.78 -3.72 2.47
CA ASN A 50 0.10 -3.00 1.57
C ASN A 50 -0.56 -1.76 0.97
N TYR A 51 -1.84 -1.87 0.63
CA TYR A 51 -2.62 -0.86 -0.09
C TYR A 51 -4.00 -0.67 0.57
N PRO A 52 -4.06 -0.08 1.77
CA PRO A 52 -5.34 0.16 2.44
C PRO A 52 -6.14 1.27 1.73
N SER A 53 -7.29 0.92 1.14
CA SER A 53 -8.14 1.83 0.34
C SER A 53 -8.58 3.11 1.04
N HIS A 54 -8.74 3.07 2.36
CA HIS A 54 -9.22 4.22 3.15
C HIS A 54 -8.13 5.27 3.43
N TYR A 55 -6.89 5.04 2.99
CA TYR A 55 -5.77 5.97 3.13
C TYR A 55 -5.22 6.48 1.79
N GLN A 56 -5.81 6.03 0.68
CA GLN A 56 -5.42 6.44 -0.67
C GLN A 56 -6.16 7.72 -1.08
N GLY A 57 -5.39 8.72 -1.49
CA GLY A 57 -5.91 9.94 -2.09
C GLY A 57 -6.55 9.69 -3.46
N LYS A 58 -7.35 10.66 -3.93
CA LYS A 58 -8.08 10.60 -5.21
C LYS A 58 -7.22 10.23 -6.44
N TYR A 59 -5.91 10.50 -6.36
CA TYR A 59 -4.93 10.25 -7.42
C TYR A 59 -3.85 9.24 -7.00
N GLY A 60 -4.15 8.35 -6.05
CA GLY A 60 -3.21 7.30 -5.63
C GLY A 60 -2.14 7.74 -4.64
N LEU A 61 -2.17 8.98 -4.15
CA LEU A 61 -1.25 9.46 -3.11
C LEU A 61 -1.49 8.68 -1.81
N GLU A 62 -0.48 7.94 -1.35
CA GLU A 62 -0.56 7.19 -0.10
C GLU A 62 -0.35 8.12 1.10
N SER A 63 -1.09 7.89 2.17
CA SER A 63 -0.92 8.66 3.41
C SER A 63 0.53 8.60 3.95
N ILE A 64 1.25 7.51 3.71
CA ILE A 64 2.64 7.40 4.18
C ILE A 64 3.59 8.35 3.44
N ASP A 65 3.34 8.63 2.16
CA ASP A 65 4.17 9.54 1.38
C ASP A 65 4.00 10.98 1.84
N VAL A 66 2.77 11.35 2.22
CA VAL A 66 2.49 12.63 2.87
C VAL A 66 3.27 12.73 4.19
N LEU A 67 3.24 11.71 5.04
CA LEU A 67 3.96 11.74 6.31
C LEU A 67 5.47 11.89 6.12
N ARG A 68 6.05 11.16 5.16
CA ARG A 68 7.48 11.26 4.82
C ARG A 68 7.87 12.66 4.33
N ASN A 69 6.97 13.36 3.65
CA ASN A 69 7.24 14.70 3.14
C ASN A 69 7.19 15.80 4.23
N PHE A 70 6.41 15.59 5.30
CA PHE A 70 6.15 16.63 6.31
C PHE A 70 6.79 16.38 7.68
N MET A 71 7.20 15.15 7.98
CA MET A 71 7.79 14.80 9.29
C MET A 71 9.31 14.90 9.28
N THR A 72 9.89 15.27 10.43
CA THR A 72 11.33 15.09 10.65
C THR A 72 11.68 13.60 10.74
N PRO A 73 12.95 13.20 10.52
CA PRO A 73 13.36 11.80 10.66
C PRO A 73 13.00 11.20 12.03
N GLU A 74 13.17 11.97 13.11
CA GLU A 74 12.80 11.52 14.46
C GLU A 74 11.29 11.28 14.62
N MET A 75 10.46 12.21 14.11
CA MET A 75 9.01 12.06 14.12
C MET A 75 8.56 10.82 13.34
N LEU A 76 9.17 10.58 12.18
CA LEU A 76 8.85 9.45 11.32
C LEU A 76 9.22 8.11 11.97
N LYS A 77 10.42 8.01 12.57
CA LYS A 77 10.86 6.84 13.35
C LYS A 77 9.91 6.57 14.52
N GLY A 78 9.52 7.61 15.26
CA GLY A 78 8.55 7.52 16.35
C GLY A 78 7.18 7.03 15.87
N PHE A 79 6.71 7.51 14.72
CA PHE A 79 5.46 7.08 14.10
C PHE A 79 5.46 5.59 13.75
N TYR A 80 6.53 5.09 13.13
CA TYR A 80 6.68 3.67 12.80
C TYR A 80 6.69 2.79 14.04
N LEU A 81 7.50 3.16 15.05
CA LEU A 81 7.59 2.44 16.31
C LEU A 81 6.24 2.36 17.03
N GLY A 82 5.54 3.50 17.13
CA GLY A 82 4.22 3.57 17.76
C GLY A 82 3.17 2.73 17.04
N ASN A 83 3.18 2.73 15.70
CA ASN A 83 2.28 1.90 14.91
C ASN A 83 2.57 0.40 15.04
N ALA A 84 3.84 0.01 15.00
CA ALA A 84 4.24 -1.38 15.22
C ALA A 84 3.68 -1.90 16.56
N LEU A 85 3.92 -1.14 17.65
CA LEU A 85 3.40 -1.47 18.98
C LEU A 85 1.87 -1.50 19.01
N LYS A 86 1.20 -0.49 18.44
CA LYS A 86 -0.27 -0.43 18.36
C LYS A 86 -0.85 -1.71 17.75
N TYR A 87 -0.30 -2.17 16.63
CA TYR A 87 -0.82 -3.36 15.95
C TYR A 87 -0.50 -4.65 16.72
N GLN A 88 0.66 -4.73 17.38
CA GLN A 88 0.97 -5.83 18.31
C GLN A 88 0.05 -5.88 19.54
N LEU A 89 -0.44 -4.75 20.02
CA LEU A 89 -1.40 -4.73 21.13
C LEU A 89 -2.83 -5.10 20.68
N ARG A 90 -3.15 -4.83 19.41
CA ARG A 90 -4.50 -4.95 18.87
C ARG A 90 -4.82 -6.35 18.29
N TYR A 91 -3.82 -7.09 17.81
CA TYR A 91 -4.08 -8.28 16.98
C TYR A 91 -5.01 -9.31 17.62
N ARG A 92 -4.87 -9.60 18.93
CA ARG A 92 -5.70 -10.60 19.62
C ARG A 92 -7.18 -10.20 19.69
N LYS A 93 -7.48 -8.90 19.65
CA LYS A 93 -8.82 -8.36 19.90
C LYS A 93 -9.50 -7.81 18.64
N LYS A 94 -8.78 -7.64 17.52
CA LYS A 94 -9.32 -7.03 16.30
C LYS A 94 -9.02 -7.83 15.04
N ASN A 95 -7.93 -7.53 14.33
CA ASN A 95 -7.74 -8.03 12.97
C ASN A 95 -6.77 -9.24 12.88
N GLY A 96 -6.39 -9.84 14.01
CA GLY A 96 -5.57 -11.05 14.05
C GLY A 96 -4.28 -10.93 13.23
N LEU A 97 -4.08 -11.88 12.32
CA LEU A 97 -2.90 -11.95 11.47
C LEU A 97 -2.67 -10.67 10.63
N GLU A 98 -3.72 -9.96 10.21
CA GLU A 98 -3.57 -8.72 9.44
C GLU A 98 -2.83 -7.64 10.26
N ASP A 99 -3.15 -7.51 11.54
CA ASP A 99 -2.47 -6.57 12.43
C ASP A 99 -1.00 -6.97 12.63
N LEU A 100 -0.69 -8.27 12.76
CA LEU A 100 0.70 -8.72 12.84
C LEU A 100 1.50 -8.40 11.56
N LYS A 101 0.88 -8.49 10.39
CA LYS A 101 1.50 -8.08 9.12
C LYS A 101 1.72 -6.57 9.05
N LYS A 102 0.74 -5.77 9.52
CA LYS A 102 0.88 -4.31 9.64
C LYS A 102 1.98 -3.90 10.62
N ALA A 103 2.11 -4.62 11.73
CA ALA A 103 3.19 -4.40 12.70
C ALA A 103 4.55 -4.62 12.04
N ARG A 104 4.72 -5.75 11.34
CA ARG A 104 5.95 -6.06 10.59
C ARG A 104 6.31 -4.97 9.58
N LYS A 105 5.35 -4.55 8.74
CA LYS A 105 5.57 -3.49 7.75
C LYS A 105 6.10 -2.19 8.36
N ASN A 106 5.59 -1.80 9.54
CA ASN A 106 6.10 -0.61 10.24
C ASN A 106 7.50 -0.83 10.83
N LEU A 107 7.81 -2.04 11.31
CA LEU A 107 9.18 -2.37 11.74
C LEU A 107 10.16 -2.36 10.57
N ASP A 108 9.76 -2.88 9.41
CA ASP A 108 10.59 -2.89 8.20
C ASP A 108 10.93 -1.44 7.79
N TRP A 109 9.95 -0.54 7.75
CA TRP A 109 10.21 0.90 7.49
C TRP A 109 11.09 1.56 8.54
N LEU A 110 10.94 1.21 9.82
CA LEU A 110 11.82 1.73 10.88
C LEU A 110 13.26 1.24 10.68
N ILE A 111 13.45 -0.03 10.35
CA ILE A 111 14.77 -0.60 10.06
C ILE A 111 15.41 0.14 8.88
N GLU A 112 14.67 0.35 7.78
CA GLU A 112 15.15 1.10 6.62
C GLU A 112 15.64 2.51 6.98
N GLU A 113 14.92 3.25 7.82
CA GLU A 113 15.35 4.59 8.26
C GLU A 113 16.61 4.52 9.16
N MET A 114 16.70 3.52 10.04
CA MET A 114 17.87 3.33 10.91
C MET A 114 19.13 2.90 10.14
N GLU A 115 18.97 2.20 9.01
CA GLU A 115 20.09 1.81 8.16
C GLU A 115 20.65 2.97 7.33
N LYS A 116 19.82 3.95 6.94
CA LYS A 116 20.26 5.17 6.23
C LYS A 116 21.10 6.11 7.08
N GLU A 117 21.00 6.03 8.41
CA GLU A 117 21.77 6.86 9.35
C GLU A 117 23.20 6.34 9.57
N LYS A 118 23.57 5.19 9.00
CA LYS A 118 24.92 4.61 9.08
C LYS A 118 25.78 5.01 7.89
#